data_AF-A0AAE1YQC0-F1
#
_entry.id   AF-A0AAE1YQC0-F1
#
_cell.length_a   1.000
_cell.length_b   1.000
_cell.length_c   1.000
_cell.angle_alpha   90.00
_cell.angle_beta   90.00
_cell.angle_gamma   90.00
#
_symmetry.space_group_name_H-M   'P 1'
#
loop_
_entity.id
_entity.type
_entity.pdbx_description
1 polymer ?
#
loop_
_entity_poly.entity_id
_entity_poly.type
_entity_poly.pdbx_seq_one_letter_code
_entity_poly.pdbx_strand_id
1 'polypeptide(L)'
;MSVSRLGDGKVLDYGMFEDYAIFDPYESDRNLIEVLGQLSSLESDGGFLMFLARGGVPRKLPINLNHLTDLCLSSLRFECMAEVMCALCLIRSSSNLQSLKIIALQSFGVNMKTTQHLKAQQKHEIPLGCLKIVKICQFSVSS
;
A
#
# COMPACT_ATOMS: atom_id res chain seq x y z
N MET A 1 18.27 21.82 -33.13
CA MET A 1 17.21 22.12 -34.11
C MET A 1 16.87 20.81 -34.81
N SER A 2 15.71 20.24 -34.46
CA SER A 2 14.90 19.28 -35.23
C SER A 2 13.71 18.94 -34.34
N VAL A 3 12.54 19.37 -34.79
CA VAL A 3 11.23 19.15 -34.16
C VAL A 3 10.61 17.92 -34.81
N SER A 4 10.11 17.00 -34.01
CA SER A 4 9.02 16.11 -34.40
C SER A 4 8.09 15.94 -33.21
N ARG A 5 6.91 16.56 -33.32
CA ARG A 5 5.72 16.25 -32.51
C ARG A 5 4.92 15.20 -33.29
N LEU A 6 4.46 14.15 -32.61
CA LEU A 6 3.04 13.84 -32.38
C LEU A 6 2.90 12.38 -31.90
N GLY A 7 2.24 12.20 -30.77
CA GLY A 7 1.95 10.89 -30.17
C GLY A 7 1.69 11.08 -28.69
N ASP A 8 0.46 11.43 -28.34
CA ASP A 8 -0.04 11.58 -26.97
C ASP A 8 0.06 10.26 -26.19
N GLY A 9 1.26 9.93 -25.76
CA GLY A 9 1.51 8.99 -24.68
C GLY A 9 2.05 9.81 -23.53
N LYS A 10 1.18 10.25 -22.61
CA LYS A 10 1.63 10.71 -21.30
C LYS A 10 2.36 9.54 -20.65
N VAL A 11 3.68 9.50 -20.82
CA VAL A 11 4.56 8.74 -19.95
C VAL A 11 4.23 9.23 -18.55
N LEU A 12 3.60 8.38 -17.75
CA LEU A 12 3.47 8.62 -16.32
C LEU A 12 4.89 8.50 -15.77
N ASP A 13 5.60 9.62 -15.78
CA ASP A 13 6.82 9.80 -15.03
C ASP A 13 6.44 9.72 -13.55
N TYR A 14 6.60 8.54 -12.96
CA TYR A 14 6.48 8.31 -11.51
C TYR A 14 7.71 8.87 -10.78
N GLY A 15 8.05 10.13 -11.09
CA GLY A 15 9.13 10.87 -10.47
C GLY A 15 8.74 11.32 -9.06
N MET A 16 9.63 11.02 -8.11
CA MET A 16 9.83 11.71 -6.83
C MET A 16 8.72 11.56 -5.76
N PHE A 17 8.69 10.42 -5.07
CA PHE A 17 8.01 10.26 -3.76
C PHE A 17 8.95 10.62 -2.60
N GLU A 18 9.62 11.77 -2.65
CA GLU A 18 10.49 12.22 -1.54
C GLU A 18 9.79 13.12 -0.51
N ASP A 19 8.59 13.63 -0.81
CA ASP A 19 7.77 14.32 0.17
C ASP A 19 6.45 13.58 0.38
N TYR A 20 6.14 13.25 1.63
CA TYR A 20 4.86 12.65 2.01
C TYR A 20 3.73 13.56 1.54
N ALA A 21 2.97 13.13 0.52
CA ALA A 21 1.77 13.82 0.12
C ALA A 21 0.74 13.76 1.26
N ILE A 22 0.10 14.90 1.54
CA ILE A 22 -1.18 14.89 2.23
C ILE A 22 -2.13 14.13 1.30
N PHE A 23 -2.64 13.00 1.76
CA PHE A 23 -3.69 12.32 1.05
C PHE A 23 -4.92 13.23 1.10
N ASP A 24 -5.18 13.89 -0.02
CA ASP A 24 -6.39 14.65 -0.26
C ASP A 24 -7.31 13.77 -1.11
N PRO A 25 -8.15 12.94 -0.46
CA PRO A 25 -9.10 12.11 -1.18
C PRO A 25 -10.02 13.01 -1.99
N TYR A 26 -10.18 12.73 -3.29
CA TYR A 26 -11.22 13.37 -4.08
C TYR A 26 -12.58 13.15 -3.38
N GLU A 27 -13.59 13.99 -3.63
CA GLU A 27 -14.91 13.82 -2.99
C GLU A 27 -15.48 12.40 -3.14
N SER A 28 -15.17 11.73 -4.26
CA SER A 28 -15.55 10.33 -4.51
C SER A 28 -14.85 9.31 -3.60
N ASP A 29 -13.68 9.63 -3.05
CA ASP A 29 -12.87 8.74 -2.22
C ASP A 29 -13.27 8.82 -0.74
N ARG A 30 -13.92 9.91 -0.30
CA ARG A 30 -14.40 10.04 1.10
C ARG A 30 -15.39 8.96 1.48
N ASN A 31 -16.33 8.64 0.58
CA ASN A 31 -17.30 7.57 0.79
C ASN A 31 -16.61 6.21 0.90
N LEU A 32 -15.58 5.97 0.08
CA LEU A 32 -14.80 4.73 0.14
C LEU A 32 -14.08 4.61 1.49
N ILE A 33 -13.44 5.69 1.93
CA ILE A 33 -12.72 5.72 3.19
C ILE A 33 -13.67 5.49 4.36
N GLU A 34 -14.81 6.15 4.39
CA GLU A 34 -15.83 5.95 5.42
C GLU A 34 -16.32 4.50 5.47
N VAL A 35 -16.59 3.90 4.31
CA VAL A 35 -16.95 2.47 4.22
C VAL A 35 -15.82 1.59 4.77
N LEU A 36 -14.58 1.80 4.34
CA LEU A 36 -13.41 1.06 4.85
C LEU A 36 -13.30 1.14 6.37
N GLY A 37 -13.61 2.30 6.95
CA GLY A 37 -13.61 2.52 8.40
C GLY A 37 -14.58 1.64 9.17
N GLN A 38 -15.66 1.17 8.54
CA GLN A 38 -16.69 0.33 9.17
C GLN A 38 -16.51 -1.17 8.91
N LEU A 39 -15.57 -1.57 8.04
CA LEU A 39 -15.38 -2.98 7.71
C LEU A 39 -14.66 -3.71 8.86
N SER A 40 -15.13 -4.93 9.15
CA SER A 40 -14.43 -5.87 10.02
C SER A 40 -13.41 -6.72 9.27
N SER A 41 -13.64 -6.95 7.98
CA SER A 41 -12.75 -7.71 7.10
C SER A 41 -12.57 -7.00 5.77
N LEU A 42 -11.32 -6.94 5.30
CA LEU A 42 -10.94 -6.36 4.02
C LEU A 42 -10.03 -7.33 3.28
N GLU A 43 -10.45 -7.69 2.07
CA GLU A 43 -9.57 -8.30 1.08
C GLU A 43 -9.26 -7.27 -0.01
N SER A 44 -7.97 -7.04 -0.21
CA SER A 44 -7.45 -6.07 -1.18
C SER A 44 -6.38 -6.72 -2.02
N ASP A 45 -6.41 -6.47 -3.33
CA ASP A 45 -5.34 -6.84 -4.23
C ASP A 45 -4.39 -5.65 -4.52
N GLY A 46 -3.29 -5.90 -5.22
CA GLY A 46 -2.35 -4.85 -5.65
C GLY A 46 -2.99 -3.76 -6.52
N GLY A 47 -4.04 -4.08 -7.28
CA GLY A 47 -4.77 -3.10 -8.09
C GLY A 47 -5.54 -2.09 -7.24
N PHE A 48 -6.22 -2.57 -6.20
CA PHE A 48 -6.90 -1.72 -5.23
C PHE A 48 -5.91 -0.86 -4.43
N LEU A 49 -4.76 -1.40 -4.03
CA LEU A 49 -3.72 -0.62 -3.35
C LEU A 49 -3.17 0.49 -4.25
N MET A 50 -2.98 0.21 -5.55
CA MET A 50 -2.58 1.23 -6.53
C MET A 50 -3.66 2.30 -6.71
N PHE A 51 -4.93 1.90 -6.68
CA PHE A 51 -6.06 2.83 -6.72
C PHE A 51 -6.04 3.75 -5.49
N LEU A 52 -5.85 3.20 -4.28
CA LEU A 52 -5.72 3.99 -3.05
C LEU A 52 -4.48 4.89 -3.05
N ALA A 53 -3.43 4.54 -3.79
CA ALA A 53 -2.24 5.36 -3.94
C ALA A 53 -2.41 6.52 -4.93
N ARG A 54 -3.52 6.60 -5.68
CA ARG A 54 -3.79 7.69 -6.62
C ARG A 54 -3.92 8.99 -5.84
N GLY A 55 -3.09 9.98 -6.16
CA GLY A 55 -3.01 11.25 -5.41
C GLY A 55 -1.94 11.27 -4.31
N GLY A 56 -1.21 10.16 -4.11
CA GLY A 56 -0.13 10.04 -3.15
C GLY A 56 -0.48 9.09 -1.99
N VAL A 57 0.54 8.44 -1.41
CA VAL A 57 0.33 7.48 -0.32
C VAL A 57 0.52 8.16 1.04
N PRO A 58 -0.52 8.27 1.87
CA PRO A 58 -0.36 8.82 3.19
C PRO A 58 0.36 7.81 4.10
N ARG A 59 1.12 8.31 5.07
CA ARG A 59 1.77 7.47 6.10
C ARG A 59 0.76 6.70 6.97
N LYS A 60 -0.46 7.25 7.09
CA LYS A 60 -1.63 6.71 7.78
C LYS A 60 -2.88 7.26 7.10
N LEU A 61 -3.94 6.45 6.95
CA LEU A 61 -5.19 6.96 6.40
C LEU A 61 -5.72 8.10 7.29
N PRO A 62 -6.46 9.06 6.72
CA PRO A 62 -7.06 10.15 7.50
C PRO A 62 -8.08 9.64 8.54
N ILE A 63 -8.47 8.37 8.46
CA ILE A 63 -9.32 7.68 9.44
C ILE A 63 -8.56 6.52 10.09
N ASN A 64 -9.00 6.13 11.28
CA ASN A 64 -8.60 4.85 11.88
C ASN A 64 -9.55 3.75 11.43
N LEU A 65 -9.01 2.63 10.98
CA LEU A 65 -9.74 1.40 10.63
C LEU A 65 -9.96 0.56 11.90
N ASN A 66 -10.59 1.16 12.92
CA ASN A 66 -10.72 0.55 14.25
C ASN A 66 -11.59 -0.71 14.25
N HIS A 67 -12.50 -0.86 13.29
CA HIS A 67 -13.35 -2.04 13.19
C HIS A 67 -12.66 -3.21 12.50
N LEU A 68 -11.58 -2.96 11.76
CA LEU A 68 -10.92 -3.97 10.94
C LEU A 68 -10.12 -4.96 11.81
N THR A 69 -10.57 -6.21 11.82
CA THR A 69 -9.94 -7.34 12.52
C THR A 69 -9.21 -8.26 11.57
N ASP A 70 -9.62 -8.32 10.30
CA ASP A 70 -9.08 -9.23 9.30
C ASP A 70 -8.65 -8.48 8.05
N LEU A 71 -7.37 -8.60 7.67
CA LEU A 71 -6.81 -7.97 6.48
C LEU A 71 -6.12 -9.04 5.62
N CYS A 72 -6.61 -9.20 4.38
CA CYS A 72 -5.98 -10.00 3.35
C CYS A 72 -5.44 -9.08 2.25
N LEU A 73 -4.13 -9.11 2.04
CA LEU A 73 -3.43 -8.42 0.95
C LEU A 73 -3.02 -9.47 -0.08
N SER A 74 -3.75 -9.55 -1.19
CA SER A 74 -3.50 -10.51 -2.27
C SER A 74 -2.71 -9.88 -3.42
N SER A 75 -1.96 -10.71 -4.15
CA SER A 75 -1.18 -10.29 -5.32
C SER A 75 -0.27 -9.07 -5.07
N LEU A 76 0.28 -8.95 -3.86
CA LEU A 76 1.09 -7.80 -3.46
C LEU A 76 2.46 -7.85 -4.16
N ARG A 77 2.84 -6.76 -4.84
CA ARG A 77 4.15 -6.65 -5.51
C ARG A 77 5.12 -5.85 -4.66
N PHE A 78 6.08 -6.52 -4.03
CA PHE A 78 7.11 -5.86 -3.21
C PHE A 78 8.07 -4.94 -4.01
N GLU A 79 8.13 -5.12 -5.33
CA GLU A 79 8.83 -4.22 -6.26
C GLU A 79 8.09 -2.90 -6.51
N CYS A 80 6.78 -2.85 -6.22
CA CYS A 80 5.95 -1.66 -6.38
C CYS A 80 5.87 -0.87 -5.07
N MET A 81 6.57 0.27 -5.00
CA MET A 81 6.59 1.10 -3.79
C MET A 81 5.20 1.57 -3.38
N ALA A 82 4.36 2.00 -4.33
CA ALA A 82 3.03 2.50 -4.04
C ALA A 82 2.16 1.44 -3.33
N GLU A 83 2.18 0.20 -3.83
CA GLU A 83 1.46 -0.92 -3.19
C GLU A 83 1.97 -1.20 -1.79
N VAL A 84 3.30 -1.29 -1.62
CA VAL A 84 3.92 -1.55 -0.31
C VAL A 84 3.56 -0.44 0.69
N MET A 85 3.59 0.82 0.26
CA MET A 85 3.26 1.95 1.12
C MET A 85 1.79 1.96 1.52
N CYS A 86 0.87 1.69 0.58
CA CYS A 86 -0.56 1.61 0.88
C CYS A 86 -0.88 0.43 1.80
N ALA A 87 -0.24 -0.72 1.57
CA ALA A 87 -0.34 -1.88 2.47
C ALA A 87 0.09 -1.51 3.90
N LEU A 88 1.25 -0.88 4.08
CA LEU A 88 1.70 -0.42 5.39
C LEU A 88 0.75 0.61 6.01
N CYS A 89 0.18 1.50 5.20
CA CYS A 89 -0.80 2.49 5.63
C CYS A 89 -2.06 1.83 6.19
N LEU A 90 -2.61 0.82 5.51
CA LEU A 90 -3.74 0.02 5.99
C LEU A 90 -3.41 -0.69 7.30
N ILE A 91 -2.27 -1.37 7.35
CA ILE A 91 -1.80 -2.09 8.55
C ILE A 91 -1.68 -1.13 9.74
N ARG A 92 -1.11 0.06 9.57
CA ARG A 92 -0.95 1.07 10.63
C ARG A 92 -2.25 1.72 11.07
N SER A 93 -3.21 1.80 10.16
CA SER A 93 -4.52 2.40 10.46
C SER A 93 -5.44 1.41 11.18
N SER A 94 -5.09 0.12 11.24
CA SER A 94 -5.91 -0.97 11.78
C SER A 94 -5.44 -1.40 13.17
N SER A 95 -5.69 -0.59 14.20
CA SER A 95 -5.18 -0.84 15.56
C SER A 95 -5.73 -2.10 16.24
N ASN A 96 -6.88 -2.59 15.79
CA ASN A 96 -7.53 -3.80 16.31
C ASN A 96 -7.33 -5.03 15.42
N LEU A 97 -6.41 -4.95 14.47
CA LEU A 97 -6.14 -6.04 13.53
C LEU A 97 -5.72 -7.31 14.26
N GLN A 98 -6.42 -8.41 14.02
CA GLN A 98 -6.18 -9.71 14.64
C GLN A 98 -5.57 -10.73 13.67
N SER A 99 -5.90 -10.61 12.38
CA SER A 99 -5.44 -11.52 11.34
C SER A 99 -4.90 -10.72 10.16
N LEU A 100 -3.65 -10.97 9.80
CA LEU A 100 -2.99 -10.42 8.62
C LEU A 100 -2.54 -11.56 7.70
N LYS A 101 -3.07 -11.57 6.48
CA LYS A 101 -2.63 -12.46 5.40
C LYS A 101 -2.02 -11.64 4.28
N ILE A 102 -0.81 -11.99 3.87
CA ILE A 102 -0.11 -11.39 2.74
C ILE A 102 0.17 -12.50 1.73
N ILE A 103 -0.29 -12.33 0.51
CA ILE A 103 -0.02 -13.21 -0.62
C ILE A 103 0.76 -12.38 -1.63
N ALA A 104 2.05 -12.64 -1.74
CA ALA A 104 2.92 -11.89 -2.63
C ALA A 104 2.79 -12.41 -4.07
N LEU A 105 2.72 -11.50 -5.04
CA LEU A 105 2.93 -11.88 -6.43
C LEU A 105 4.42 -12.14 -6.64
N GLN A 106 4.76 -13.18 -7.40
CA GLN A 106 6.15 -13.51 -7.69
C GLN A 106 6.83 -12.30 -8.34
N SER A 107 7.91 -11.85 -7.70
CA SER A 107 8.71 -10.72 -8.16
C SER A 107 9.92 -11.25 -8.92
N PHE A 108 10.24 -10.60 -10.05
CA PHE A 108 11.39 -10.97 -10.87
C PHE A 108 12.66 -10.18 -10.50
N GLY A 109 12.63 -9.36 -9.45
CA GLY A 109 13.79 -8.59 -9.02
C GLY A 109 13.62 -7.84 -7.69
N VAL A 110 14.72 -7.57 -7.00
CA VAL A 110 14.71 -6.81 -5.75
C VAL A 110 14.68 -5.31 -6.05
N ASN A 111 13.61 -4.62 -5.67
CA ASN A 111 13.61 -3.17 -5.67
C ASN A 111 14.35 -2.65 -4.43
N MET A 112 15.57 -2.14 -4.64
CA MET A 112 16.41 -1.61 -3.55
C MET A 112 15.75 -0.45 -2.80
N LYS A 113 14.97 0.40 -3.49
CA LYS A 113 14.27 1.52 -2.86
C LYS A 113 13.19 1.01 -1.89
N THR A 114 12.36 0.06 -2.32
CA THR A 114 11.31 -0.51 -1.43
C THR A 114 11.94 -1.22 -0.23
N THR A 115 13.04 -1.93 -0.45
CA THR A 115 13.81 -2.60 0.60
C THR A 115 14.39 -1.60 1.62
N GLN A 116 15.03 -0.54 1.15
CA GLN A 116 15.56 0.52 2.02
C GLN A 116 14.44 1.23 2.79
N HIS A 117 13.31 1.48 2.13
CA HIS A 117 12.17 2.10 2.78
C HIS A 117 11.58 1.20 3.88
N LEU A 118 11.38 -0.09 3.61
CA LEU A 118 10.93 -1.05 4.63
C LEU A 118 11.89 -1.12 5.82
N LYS A 119 13.20 -1.09 5.58
CA LYS A 119 14.21 -1.02 6.65
C LYS A 119 14.11 0.27 7.47
N ALA A 120 13.91 1.42 6.83
CA ALA A 120 13.71 2.69 7.54
C ALA A 120 12.44 2.69 8.39
N GLN A 121 11.41 1.95 7.95
CA GLN A 121 10.15 1.80 8.66
C GLN A 121 10.24 0.88 9.89
N GLN A 122 11.29 0.07 10.04
CA GLN A 122 11.46 -0.87 11.16
C GLN A 122 11.46 -0.19 12.54
N LYS A 123 11.91 1.06 12.63
CA LYS A 123 11.99 1.83 13.89
C LYS A 123 10.65 2.44 14.32
N HIS A 124 9.61 2.32 13.49
CA HIS A 124 8.31 2.90 13.78
C HIS A 124 7.44 1.89 14.50
N GLU A 125 6.84 2.33 15.62
CA GLU A 125 5.84 1.53 16.33
C GLU A 125 4.65 1.28 15.40
N ILE A 126 4.38 -0.01 15.14
CA ILE A 126 3.16 -0.43 14.47
C ILE A 126 2.21 -0.91 15.56
N PRO A 127 1.03 -0.29 15.73
CA PRO A 127 0.08 -0.63 16.79
C PRO A 127 -0.62 -1.96 16.48
N LEU A 128 0.12 -3.06 16.51
CA LEU A 128 -0.36 -4.43 16.26
C LEU A 128 -0.57 -5.19 17.56
N GLY A 129 -1.01 -4.50 18.62
CA GLY A 129 -1.19 -5.09 19.95
C GLY A 129 -2.25 -6.21 19.99
N CYS A 130 -3.16 -6.23 19.02
CA CYS A 130 -4.20 -7.25 18.89
C CYS A 130 -3.88 -8.34 17.84
N LEU A 131 -2.75 -8.25 17.14
CA LEU A 131 -2.43 -9.15 16.03
C LEU A 131 -2.06 -10.54 16.56
N LYS A 132 -2.86 -11.54 16.18
CA LYS A 132 -2.72 -12.94 16.62
C LYS A 132 -2.18 -13.83 15.53
N ILE A 133 -2.57 -13.56 14.27
CA ILE A 133 -2.28 -14.41 13.13
C ILE A 133 -1.58 -13.59 12.07
N VAL A 134 -0.41 -14.05 11.64
CA VAL A 134 0.30 -13.54 10.47
C VAL A 134 0.58 -14.70 9.53
N LYS A 135 0.10 -14.59 8.30
CA LYS A 135 0.38 -15.56 7.22
C LYS A 135 0.99 -14.81 6.06
N ILE A 136 2.19 -15.22 5.65
CA ILE A 136 2.81 -14.71 4.44
C ILE A 136 3.02 -15.88 3.48
N CYS A 137 2.48 -15.76 2.27
CA CYS A 137 2.48 -16.79 1.24
C CYS A 137 3.24 -16.31 0.00
N GLN A 138 3.85 -17.26 -0.72
CA GLN A 138 4.58 -17.04 -1.98
C GLN A 138 5.87 -16.18 -1.89
N PHE A 139 6.76 -16.47 -0.94
CA PHE A 139 8.17 -16.11 -1.11
C PHE A 139 8.84 -17.13 -2.03
N SER A 140 9.19 -16.80 -3.28
CA SER A 140 10.18 -17.58 -4.01
C SER A 140 11.52 -16.87 -3.93
N VAL A 141 12.44 -17.40 -3.13
CA VAL A 141 13.86 -17.15 -3.33
C VAL A 141 14.29 -18.11 -4.43
N SER A 142 14.39 -17.61 -5.65
CA SER A 142 15.07 -18.35 -6.72
C SER A 142 16.56 -18.22 -6.43
N SER A 143 17.12 -19.28 -5.83
CA SER A 143 18.56 -19.50 -5.65
C SER A 143 19.28 -19.67 -6.98
#